data_AF-A0A653TVL6-F1
#
_entry.id   AF-A0A653TVL6-F1
#
_cell.length_a   1.000
_cell.length_b   1.000
_cell.length_c   1.000
_cell.angle_alpha   90.00
_cell.angle_beta   90.00
_cell.angle_gamma   90.00
#
_symmetry.space_group_name_H-M   'P 1'
#
loop_
_entity.id
_entity.type
_entity.pdbx_description
1 polymer ?
#
loop_
_entity_poly.entity_id
_entity_poly.type
_entity_poly.pdbx_seq_one_letter_code
_entity_poly.pdbx_strand_id
1 'polypeptide(L)'
;MKSPVQLLFIVVFLLVFQSGHTQENIKNTHIVTTVFKAFKEQDENVLLKSLATKEEIDYLIPKIKESHPDESIPEADEIIEVFKTSATKNFKEIIERGSSFGVAWENIVLEKAEFEPNPHAKLDIERANITLVCASNDKKFLIILKKSYKIQDTWRLMDRMKFTLL
;
A
#
# COMPACT_ATOMS: atom_id res chain seq x y z
N MET A 1 2.45 29.31 -49.53
CA MET A 1 2.13 27.94 -49.07
C MET A 1 2.76 27.76 -47.70
N LYS A 2 1.94 27.65 -46.66
CA LYS A 2 2.37 27.67 -45.26
C LYS A 2 2.92 26.30 -44.89
N SER A 3 4.12 26.28 -44.33
CA SER A 3 4.92 25.08 -44.06
C SER A 3 4.16 24.06 -43.22
N PRO A 4 4.01 22.79 -43.66
CA PRO A 4 3.44 21.71 -42.85
C PRO A 4 4.38 21.22 -41.74
N VAL A 5 5.61 21.75 -41.67
CA VAL A 5 6.66 21.26 -40.74
C VAL A 5 6.43 21.75 -39.30
N GLN A 6 5.76 22.90 -39.12
CA GLN A 6 5.46 23.43 -37.77
C GLN A 6 4.40 22.61 -37.03
N LEU A 7 3.50 21.93 -37.76
CA LEU A 7 2.45 21.11 -37.16
C LEU A 7 3.00 19.78 -36.62
N LEU A 8 4.07 19.25 -37.24
CA LEU A 8 4.70 18.00 -36.80
C LEU A 8 5.43 18.14 -35.46
N PHE A 9 6.02 19.31 -35.19
CA PHE A 9 6.71 19.58 -33.92
C PHE A 9 5.76 19.65 -32.73
N ILE A 10 4.52 20.10 -32.93
CA ILE A 10 3.51 20.19 -31.87
C ILE A 10 3.02 18.79 -31.44
N VAL A 11 2.94 17.85 -32.39
CA VAL A 11 2.48 16.47 -32.11
C VAL A 11 3.54 15.68 -31.33
N VAL A 12 4.83 15.88 -31.63
CA VAL A 12 5.92 15.22 -30.88
C VAL A 12 6.03 15.80 -29.47
N PHE A 13 5.83 17.11 -29.28
CA PHE A 13 5.83 17.71 -27.94
C PHE A 13 4.65 17.23 -27.07
N LEU A 14 3.48 16.98 -27.65
CA LEU A 14 2.32 16.46 -26.92
C LEU A 14 2.49 15.00 -26.46
N LEU A 15 3.28 14.19 -27.18
CA LEU A 15 3.54 12.79 -26.80
C LEU A 15 4.58 12.64 -25.68
N VAL A 16 5.52 13.58 -25.54
CA VAL A 16 6.53 13.54 -24.46
C VAL A 16 5.96 14.01 -23.11
N PHE A 17 4.82 14.73 -23.11
CA PHE A 17 4.17 15.20 -21.89
C PHE A 17 3.03 14.30 -21.36
N GLN A 18 2.75 13.15 -22.00
CA GLN A 18 1.73 12.21 -21.52
C GLN A 18 2.27 11.04 -20.68
N SER A 19 3.56 10.99 -20.37
CA SER A 19 4.04 10.19 -19.23
C SER A 19 3.77 10.91 -17.89
N GLY A 20 2.66 11.64 -17.80
CA GLY A 20 1.99 11.80 -16.52
C GLY A 20 1.48 10.42 -16.14
N HIS A 21 2.34 9.60 -15.53
CA HIS A 21 1.84 8.70 -14.49
C HIS A 21 0.97 9.59 -13.63
N THR A 22 -0.34 9.42 -13.76
CA THR A 22 -1.31 10.00 -12.84
C THR A 22 -0.77 9.62 -11.49
N GLN A 23 -0.12 10.55 -10.82
CA GLN A 23 0.36 10.36 -9.47
C GLN A 23 -0.94 10.29 -8.70
N GLU A 24 -1.48 9.06 -8.63
CA GLU A 24 -2.68 8.74 -7.89
C GLU A 24 -2.56 9.52 -6.59
N ASN A 25 -3.60 10.27 -6.21
CA ASN A 25 -3.53 10.99 -4.95
C ASN A 25 -3.46 9.92 -3.87
N ILE A 26 -2.23 9.57 -3.52
CA ILE A 26 -1.83 8.39 -2.78
C ILE A 26 -2.52 8.37 -1.42
N LYS A 27 -2.74 9.57 -0.87
CA LYS A 27 -3.48 9.81 0.37
C LYS A 27 -4.92 9.26 0.31
N ASN A 28 -5.51 9.23 -0.87
CA ASN A 28 -6.88 8.81 -1.13
C ASN A 28 -6.99 7.36 -1.65
N THR A 29 -5.87 6.65 -1.78
CA THR A 29 -5.91 5.22 -2.12
C THR A 29 -6.70 4.45 -1.06
N HIS A 30 -7.35 3.35 -1.48
CA HIS A 30 -8.12 2.50 -0.56
C HIS A 30 -7.27 2.01 0.63
N ILE A 31 -6.01 1.62 0.39
CA ILE A 31 -5.13 1.13 1.45
C ILE A 31 -4.79 2.20 2.48
N VAL A 32 -4.44 3.42 2.05
CA VAL A 32 -4.04 4.51 2.96
C VAL A 32 -5.23 4.94 3.80
N THR A 33 -6.38 5.16 3.17
CA THR A 33 -7.60 5.60 3.86
C THR A 33 -8.10 4.54 4.83
N THR A 34 -8.10 3.26 4.43
CA THR A 34 -8.54 2.14 5.28
C THR A 34 -7.62 1.95 6.48
N VAL A 35 -6.30 1.91 6.28
CA VAL A 35 -5.35 1.72 7.39
C VAL A 35 -5.38 2.90 8.34
N PHE A 36 -5.38 4.14 7.81
CA PHE A 36 -5.48 5.33 8.64
C PHE A 36 -6.76 5.33 9.49
N LYS A 37 -7.91 5.01 8.88
CA LYS A 37 -9.19 4.90 9.57
C LYS A 37 -9.14 3.82 10.65
N ALA A 38 -8.59 2.65 10.35
CA ALA A 38 -8.45 1.56 11.30
C ALA A 38 -7.67 2.00 12.55
N PHE A 39 -6.53 2.67 12.39
CA PHE A 39 -5.77 3.19 13.54
C PHE A 39 -6.53 4.27 14.31
N LYS A 40 -7.20 5.19 13.62
CA LYS A 40 -7.97 6.27 14.25
C LYS A 40 -9.14 5.74 15.09
N GLU A 41 -9.84 4.73 14.57
CA GLU A 41 -11.00 4.10 15.22
C GLU A 41 -10.61 2.94 16.13
N GLN A 42 -9.34 2.52 16.10
CA GLN A 42 -8.83 1.31 16.76
C GLN A 42 -9.64 0.06 16.39
N ASP A 43 -10.13 0.00 15.14
CA ASP A 43 -10.99 -1.08 14.65
C ASP A 43 -10.21 -2.03 13.72
N GLU A 44 -9.95 -3.22 14.25
CA GLU A 44 -9.30 -4.33 13.54
C GLU A 44 -10.08 -4.74 12.28
N ASN A 45 -11.41 -4.74 12.31
CA ASN A 45 -12.22 -5.15 11.17
C ASN A 45 -12.08 -4.18 9.99
N VAL A 46 -11.81 -2.90 10.27
CA VAL A 46 -11.49 -1.92 9.24
C VAL A 46 -10.12 -2.24 8.65
N LEU A 47 -9.12 -2.56 9.46
CA LEU A 47 -7.78 -2.94 8.98
C LEU A 47 -7.85 -4.14 8.02
N LEU A 48 -8.60 -5.18 8.38
CA LEU A 48 -8.65 -6.42 7.59
C LEU A 48 -9.17 -6.21 6.16
N LYS A 49 -9.91 -5.12 5.89
CA LYS A 49 -10.33 -4.74 4.53
C LYS A 49 -9.18 -4.30 3.63
N SER A 50 -8.02 -3.97 4.21
CA SER A 50 -6.81 -3.62 3.47
C SER A 50 -6.00 -4.84 2.99
N LEU A 51 -6.30 -6.03 3.50
CA LEU A 51 -5.69 -7.28 3.05
C LEU A 51 -6.22 -7.69 1.68
N ALA A 52 -5.48 -8.59 1.03
CA ALA A 52 -5.92 -9.19 -0.22
C ALA A 52 -7.14 -10.10 -0.02
N THR A 53 -8.03 -10.13 -1.00
CA THR A 53 -9.18 -11.04 -1.05
C THR A 53 -8.76 -12.43 -1.54
N LYS A 54 -9.65 -13.42 -1.38
CA LYS A 54 -9.45 -14.76 -1.94
C LYS A 54 -9.20 -14.73 -3.44
N GLU A 55 -10.02 -14.00 -4.17
CA GLU A 55 -9.91 -13.84 -5.62
C GLU A 55 -8.56 -13.23 -6.03
N GLU A 56 -8.08 -12.24 -5.27
CA GLU A 56 -6.77 -11.63 -5.50
C GLU A 56 -5.62 -12.61 -5.23
N ILE A 57 -5.70 -13.41 -4.15
CA ILE A 57 -4.69 -14.45 -3.87
C ILE A 57 -4.73 -15.55 -4.93
N ASP A 58 -5.91 -16.03 -5.33
CA ASP A 58 -6.09 -17.02 -6.39
C ASP A 58 -5.52 -16.51 -7.73
N TYR A 59 -5.64 -15.21 -8.01
CA TYR A 59 -5.01 -14.57 -9.17
C TYR A 59 -3.46 -14.54 -9.08
N LEU A 60 -2.91 -14.43 -7.87
CA LEU A 60 -1.46 -14.38 -7.66
C LEU A 60 -0.79 -15.76 -7.72
N ILE A 61 -1.43 -16.82 -7.20
CA ILE A 61 -0.87 -18.17 -7.13
C ILE A 61 -0.28 -18.65 -8.47
N PRO A 62 -0.98 -18.61 -9.62
CA PRO A 62 -0.41 -19.08 -10.88
C PRO A 62 0.81 -18.27 -11.34
N LYS A 63 0.81 -16.94 -11.13
CA LYS A 63 1.94 -16.07 -11.47
C LYS A 63 3.18 -16.37 -10.62
N ILE A 64 2.97 -16.72 -9.35
CA ILE A 64 4.05 -17.15 -8.46
C ILE A 64 4.60 -18.49 -8.93
N LYS A 65 3.74 -19.45 -9.31
CA LYS A 65 4.16 -20.75 -9.87
C LYS A 65 4.91 -20.65 -11.19
N GLU A 66 4.55 -19.70 -12.06
CA GLU A 66 5.33 -19.45 -13.30
C GLU A 66 6.78 -19.07 -12.98
N SER A 67 6.99 -18.33 -11.88
CA SER A 67 8.32 -17.89 -11.45
C SER A 67 9.04 -18.91 -10.55
N HIS A 68 8.29 -19.79 -9.90
CA HIS A 68 8.77 -20.81 -8.95
C HIS A 68 7.92 -22.09 -9.09
N PRO A 69 8.14 -22.90 -10.16
CA PRO A 69 7.26 -24.02 -10.51
C PRO A 69 7.25 -25.15 -9.47
N ASP A 70 8.35 -25.29 -8.72
CA ASP A 70 8.52 -26.34 -7.71
C ASP A 70 8.02 -25.93 -6.32
N GLU A 71 7.55 -24.70 -6.14
CA GLU A 71 7.12 -24.19 -4.84
C GLU A 71 5.72 -24.71 -4.48
N SER A 72 5.61 -25.36 -3.33
CA SER A 72 4.32 -25.75 -2.76
C SER A 72 3.66 -24.50 -2.14
N ILE A 73 2.70 -23.95 -2.86
CA ILE A 73 1.93 -22.79 -2.42
C ILE A 73 0.64 -23.28 -1.73
N PRO A 74 0.37 -22.87 -0.48
CA PRO A 74 -0.87 -23.19 0.22
C PRO A 74 -2.12 -22.66 -0.51
N GLU A 75 -3.30 -23.15 -0.13
CA GLU A 75 -4.55 -22.62 -0.66
C GLU A 75 -4.81 -21.18 -0.18
N ALA A 76 -5.58 -20.42 -0.96
CA ALA A 76 -5.83 -19.02 -0.67
C ALA A 76 -6.45 -18.78 0.72
N ASP A 77 -7.33 -19.67 1.18
CA ASP A 77 -7.95 -19.56 2.51
C ASP A 77 -6.91 -19.68 3.64
N GLU A 78 -5.95 -20.61 3.51
CA GLU A 78 -4.86 -20.77 4.48
C GLU A 78 -3.94 -19.53 4.51
N ILE A 79 -3.60 -19.01 3.33
CA ILE A 79 -2.78 -17.79 3.19
C ILE A 79 -3.48 -16.60 3.86
N ILE A 80 -4.78 -16.43 3.62
CA ILE A 80 -5.57 -15.33 4.16
C ILE A 80 -5.64 -15.39 5.68
N GLU A 81 -5.89 -16.56 6.27
CA GLU A 81 -5.97 -16.70 7.72
C GLU A 81 -4.64 -16.39 8.41
N VAL A 82 -3.52 -16.79 7.82
CA VAL A 82 -2.18 -16.42 8.29
C VAL A 82 -1.97 -14.90 8.24
N PHE A 83 -2.37 -14.25 7.14
CA PHE A 83 -2.25 -12.80 7.01
C PHE A 83 -3.15 -12.04 7.98
N LYS A 84 -4.41 -12.46 8.15
CA LYS A 84 -5.32 -11.86 9.15
C LYS A 84 -4.71 -11.93 10.54
N THR A 85 -4.30 -13.12 10.96
CA THR A 85 -3.71 -13.34 12.29
C THR A 85 -2.48 -12.45 12.52
N SER A 86 -1.59 -12.40 11.53
CA SER A 86 -0.35 -11.62 11.62
C SER A 86 -0.61 -10.10 11.62
N ALA A 87 -1.51 -9.63 10.74
CA ALA A 87 -1.88 -8.22 10.65
C ALA A 87 -2.57 -7.74 11.91
N THR A 88 -3.52 -8.51 12.45
CA THR A 88 -4.20 -8.23 13.71
C THR A 88 -3.23 -8.12 14.88
N LYS A 89 -2.32 -9.08 15.03
CA LYS A 89 -1.32 -9.06 16.10
C LYS A 89 -0.45 -7.80 15.99
N ASN A 90 0.09 -7.54 14.80
CA ASN A 90 0.96 -6.40 14.56
C ASN A 90 0.23 -5.05 14.75
N PHE A 91 -1.05 -4.97 14.42
CA PHE A 91 -1.88 -3.80 14.64
C PHE A 91 -2.03 -3.48 16.14
N LYS A 92 -2.37 -4.48 16.95
CA LYS A 92 -2.49 -4.34 18.41
C LYS A 92 -1.18 -3.90 19.04
N GLU A 93 -0.07 -4.52 18.65
CA GLU A 93 1.28 -4.15 19.12
C GLU A 93 1.63 -2.69 18.76
N ILE A 94 1.25 -2.22 17.57
CA ILE A 94 1.47 -0.82 17.18
C ILE A 94 0.61 0.13 18.02
N ILE A 95 -0.67 -0.19 18.23
CA ILE A 95 -1.56 0.62 19.06
C ILE A 95 -0.99 0.76 20.47
N GLU A 96 -0.67 -0.36 21.11
CA GLU A 96 -0.09 -0.40 22.46
C GLU A 96 1.19 0.42 22.53
N ARG A 97 2.09 0.25 21.55
CA ARG A 97 3.35 0.98 21.49
C ARG A 97 3.14 2.48 21.30
N GLY A 98 2.28 2.91 20.37
CA GLY A 98 2.03 4.34 20.18
C GLY A 98 1.35 4.97 21.40
N SER A 99 0.41 4.26 22.03
CA SER A 99 -0.21 4.71 23.29
C SER A 99 0.83 4.88 24.40
N SER A 100 1.82 3.98 24.50
CA SER A 100 2.94 4.12 25.47
C SER A 100 3.80 5.38 25.25
N PHE A 101 3.80 5.92 24.03
CA PHE A 101 4.45 7.19 23.69
C PHE A 101 3.52 8.41 23.79
N GLY A 102 2.28 8.23 24.25
CA GLY A 102 1.29 9.29 24.40
C GLY A 102 0.57 9.66 23.09
N VAL A 103 0.55 8.79 22.09
CA VAL A 103 -0.26 9.00 20.88
C VAL A 103 -1.75 8.84 21.25
N ALA A 104 -2.52 9.91 21.06
CA ALA A 104 -3.98 9.85 21.14
C ALA A 104 -4.52 9.41 19.77
N TRP A 105 -4.82 8.12 19.63
CA TRP A 105 -5.18 7.48 18.35
C TRP A 105 -6.41 8.08 17.70
N GLU A 106 -7.44 8.41 18.48
CA GLU A 106 -8.67 9.05 18.03
C GLU A 106 -8.43 10.44 17.42
N ASN A 107 -7.35 11.11 17.84
CA ASN A 107 -6.99 12.47 17.41
C ASN A 107 -5.92 12.50 16.32
N ILE A 108 -5.52 11.35 15.77
CA ILE A 108 -4.50 11.33 14.73
C ILE A 108 -4.97 12.07 13.47
N VAL A 109 -4.01 12.72 12.82
CA VAL A 109 -4.17 13.41 11.54
C VAL A 109 -3.13 12.85 10.56
N LEU A 110 -3.58 12.52 9.35
CA LEU A 110 -2.71 12.13 8.24
C LEU A 110 -2.17 13.41 7.56
N GLU A 111 -0.90 13.72 7.76
CA GLU A 111 -0.25 14.87 7.11
C GLU A 111 -0.05 14.54 5.62
N LYS A 112 0.66 13.45 5.34
CA LYS A 112 0.95 12.97 3.98
C LYS A 112 1.09 11.43 3.94
N ALA A 113 1.05 10.88 2.74
CA ALA A 113 1.41 9.50 2.47
C ALA A 113 2.48 9.46 1.38
N GLU A 114 3.48 8.62 1.57
CA GLU A 114 4.65 8.48 0.69
C GLU A 114 4.73 7.05 0.15
N PHE A 115 5.12 6.93 -1.11
CA PHE A 115 5.37 5.65 -1.76
C PHE A 115 6.84 5.52 -2.09
N GLU A 116 7.45 4.44 -1.63
CA GLU A 116 8.79 4.04 -1.97
C GLU A 116 8.70 2.75 -2.78
N PRO A 117 8.89 2.80 -4.12
CA PRO A 117 8.93 1.61 -4.95
C PRO A 117 9.94 0.62 -4.40
N ASN A 118 9.50 -0.62 -4.24
CA ASN A 118 10.31 -1.72 -3.75
C ASN A 118 9.99 -2.92 -4.63
N PRO A 119 10.43 -2.95 -5.90
CA PRO A 119 9.99 -3.96 -6.86
C PRO A 119 10.34 -5.38 -6.41
N HIS A 120 9.46 -6.34 -6.71
CA HIS A 120 9.77 -7.75 -6.53
C HIS A 120 10.60 -8.24 -7.73
N ALA A 121 11.82 -8.72 -7.49
CA ALA A 121 12.76 -9.04 -8.58
C ALA A 121 12.26 -10.10 -9.58
N LYS A 122 11.27 -10.90 -9.20
CA LYS A 122 10.77 -12.04 -9.99
C LYS A 122 9.28 -12.00 -10.32
N LEU A 123 8.54 -11.00 -9.83
CA LEU A 123 7.09 -10.91 -10.07
C LEU A 123 6.81 -9.59 -10.76
N ASP A 124 6.17 -9.64 -11.92
CA ASP A 124 5.72 -8.45 -12.66
C ASP A 124 4.45 -7.88 -12.01
N ILE A 125 4.63 -7.43 -10.76
CA ILE A 125 3.58 -6.89 -9.91
C ILE A 125 4.19 -5.71 -9.17
N GLU A 126 3.53 -4.56 -9.24
CA GLU A 126 3.98 -3.37 -8.52
C GLU A 126 4.01 -3.63 -7.02
N ARG A 127 5.13 -3.27 -6.40
CA ARG A 127 5.35 -3.41 -4.96
C ARG A 127 6.00 -2.16 -4.42
N ALA A 128 5.53 -1.70 -3.26
CA ALA A 128 6.04 -0.49 -2.61
C ALA A 128 6.02 -0.63 -1.08
N ASN A 129 6.84 0.17 -0.40
CA ASN A 129 6.55 0.54 0.97
C ASN A 129 5.67 1.80 0.93
N ILE A 130 4.62 1.82 1.75
CA ILE A 130 3.71 2.95 1.87
C ILE A 130 3.86 3.53 3.27
N THR A 131 4.29 4.77 3.39
CA THR A 131 4.50 5.44 4.68
C THR A 131 3.42 6.47 4.91
N LEU A 132 2.63 6.29 5.97
CA LEU A 132 1.70 7.29 6.48
C LEU A 132 2.46 8.17 7.48
N VAL A 133 2.56 9.46 7.18
CA VAL A 133 3.13 10.46 8.09
C VAL A 133 2.00 11.07 8.89
N CYS A 134 2.00 10.81 10.18
CA CYS A 134 0.91 11.14 11.08
C CYS A 134 1.37 12.07 12.20
N ALA A 135 0.42 12.84 12.71
CA ALA A 135 0.58 13.64 13.91
C ALA A 135 -0.58 13.36 14.90
N SER A 136 -0.28 13.47 16.19
CA SER A 136 -1.27 13.48 17.28
C SER A 136 -0.74 14.37 18.40
N ASN A 137 -1.41 15.49 18.66
CA ASN A 137 -0.94 16.53 19.59
C ASN A 137 0.50 16.98 19.26
N ASP A 138 1.42 16.84 20.22
CA ASP A 138 2.85 17.16 20.08
C ASP A 138 3.68 16.00 19.50
N LYS A 139 3.05 14.87 19.15
CA LYS A 139 3.73 13.68 18.60
C LYS A 139 3.65 13.66 17.09
N LYS A 140 4.79 13.36 16.46
CA LYS A 140 4.87 12.97 15.05
C LYS A 140 5.36 11.54 14.95
N PHE A 141 4.80 10.78 14.04
CA PHE A 141 5.14 9.38 13.88
C PHE A 141 4.82 8.86 12.48
N LEU A 142 5.36 7.69 12.18
CA LEU A 142 5.20 7.00 10.92
C LEU A 142 4.50 5.66 11.15
N ILE A 143 3.56 5.34 10.26
CA ILE A 143 3.04 3.99 10.07
C ILE A 143 3.49 3.54 8.69
N ILE A 144 4.38 2.55 8.65
CA ILE A 144 5.01 2.09 7.41
C ILE A 144 4.43 0.72 7.05
N LEU A 145 3.68 0.65 5.97
CA LEU A 145 3.19 -0.58 5.36
C LEU A 145 4.33 -1.14 4.51
N LYS A 146 4.94 -2.24 4.95
CA LYS A 146 6.06 -2.85 4.22
C LYS A 146 5.53 -3.79 3.15
N LYS A 147 6.17 -3.75 1.98
CA LYS A 147 5.92 -4.67 0.86
C LYS A 147 4.43 -4.78 0.49
N SER A 148 3.73 -3.66 0.40
CA SER A 148 2.39 -3.62 -0.19
C SER A 148 2.46 -3.94 -1.67
N TYR A 149 1.51 -4.72 -2.18
CA TYR A 149 1.42 -5.09 -3.60
C TYR A 149 0.20 -4.45 -4.22
N LYS A 150 0.32 -4.06 -5.49
CA LYS A 150 -0.82 -3.65 -6.31
C LYS A 150 -1.35 -4.88 -7.05
N ILE A 151 -2.52 -5.36 -6.66
CA ILE A 151 -3.18 -6.53 -7.24
C ILE A 151 -4.44 -6.04 -7.93
N GLN A 152 -4.58 -6.27 -9.24
CA GLN A 152 -5.74 -5.81 -10.03
C GLN A 152 -6.07 -4.32 -9.77
N ASP A 153 -5.04 -3.47 -9.87
CA ASP A 153 -5.09 -2.02 -9.60
C ASP A 153 -5.42 -1.59 -8.16
N THR A 154 -5.52 -2.52 -7.22
CA THR A 154 -5.74 -2.20 -5.80
C THR A 154 -4.50 -2.49 -4.96
N TRP A 155 -4.05 -1.51 -4.18
CA TRP A 155 -2.98 -1.72 -3.21
C TRP A 155 -3.49 -2.52 -2.00
N ARG A 156 -2.76 -3.59 -1.66
CA ARG A 156 -3.06 -4.49 -0.54
C ARG A 156 -1.91 -4.54 0.45
N LEU A 157 -2.27 -4.65 1.73
CA LEU A 157 -1.33 -4.96 2.81
C LEU A 157 -1.04 -6.47 2.78
N MET A 158 0.24 -6.84 2.67
CA MET A 158 0.67 -8.24 2.45
C MET A 158 1.77 -8.74 3.38
N ASP A 159 2.48 -7.86 4.10
CA ASP A 159 3.53 -8.23 5.04
C ASP A 159 3.16 -7.66 6.41
N ARG A 160 3.92 -6.68 6.89
CA ARG A 160 3.76 -6.10 8.22
C ARG A 160 3.76 -4.59 8.17
N MET A 161 3.16 -4.00 9.19
CA MET A 161 3.23 -2.60 9.50
C MET A 161 4.35 -2.35 10.52
N LYS A 162 4.98 -1.18 10.41
CA LYS A 162 5.97 -0.71 11.38
C LYS A 162 5.58 0.65 11.90
N PHE A 163 5.64 0.82 13.22
CA PHE A 163 5.51 2.11 13.89
C PHE A 163 6.89 2.71 14.17
N THR A 164 7.06 4.01 13.93
CA THR A 164 8.26 4.77 14.27
C THR A 164 7.86 6.14 14.81
N LEU A 165 8.23 6.46 16.05
CA LEU A 165 8.10 7.81 16.60
C LEU A 165 9.22 8.69 16.00
N LEU A 166 8.90 9.95 15.67
CA LEU A 166 9.84 10.95 15.13
C LEU A 166 10.34 11.90 16.21
#